data_AF-A0A3A4NHM3-F1
#
_entry.id   AF-A0A3A4NHM3-F1
#
_cell.length_a   1.000
_cell.length_b   1.000
_cell.length_c   1.000
_cell.angle_alpha   90.00
_cell.angle_beta   90.00
_cell.angle_gamma   90.00
#
_symmetry.space_group_name_H-M   'P 1'
#
loop_
_entity.id
_entity.type
_entity.pdbx_description
1 polymer ?
#
loop_
_entity_poly.entity_id
_entity_poly.type
_entity_poly.pdbx_seq_one_letter_code
_entity_poly.pdbx_strand_id
1 'polypeptide(L)'
;MSNELMDADWNLDTLLEVHYLFSRLGKRRQQALSALLHLADRNLKPITVSPLDLLKNLVPSLAYEPDAVVLFYSLAEFNTPAADEALKAILRESERVRNEDFKKFVEIAVAEGKSDLLKALDGLKLSQQKSKTLRHAMSRSEE
;
A
#
# COMPACT_ATOMS: atom_id res chain seq x y z
N MET A 1 -9.57 16.58 -16.57
CA MET A 1 -9.79 15.80 -15.35
C MET A 1 -8.58 14.95 -14.93
N SER A 2 -8.14 13.87 -15.61
CA SER A 2 -7.02 13.06 -15.06
C SER A 2 -5.67 13.76 -15.03
N ASN A 3 -5.39 14.65 -16.00
CA ASN A 3 -4.12 15.38 -16.04
C ASN A 3 -4.08 16.56 -15.06
N GLU A 4 -5.24 17.14 -14.71
CA GLU A 4 -5.29 18.29 -13.78
C GLU A 4 -4.87 17.90 -12.36
N LEU A 5 -5.20 16.69 -11.92
CA LEU A 5 -4.83 16.18 -10.59
C LEU A 5 -3.35 15.81 -10.47
N MET A 6 -2.68 15.46 -11.57
CA MET A 6 -1.25 15.11 -11.56
C MET A 6 -0.36 16.35 -11.44
N ASP A 7 -0.81 17.47 -12.02
CA ASP A 7 -0.09 18.73 -12.01
C ASP A 7 -0.52 19.69 -10.87
N ALA A 8 -1.62 19.39 -10.17
CA ALA A 8 -2.17 20.21 -9.10
C ALA A 8 -1.21 20.42 -7.92
N ASP A 9 -1.22 21.63 -7.37
CA ASP A 9 -0.59 21.91 -6.07
C ASP A 9 -1.30 21.15 -4.96
N TRP A 10 -0.53 20.49 -4.08
CA TRP A 10 -1.10 19.73 -2.97
C TRP A 10 -1.76 20.66 -1.95
N ASN A 11 -3.09 20.80 -2.04
CA ASN A 11 -3.93 21.61 -1.17
C ASN A 11 -5.19 20.86 -0.68
N LEU A 12 -5.96 21.48 0.22
CA LEU A 12 -7.18 20.90 0.78
C LEU A 12 -8.21 20.54 -0.31
N ASP A 13 -8.26 21.29 -1.41
CA ASP A 13 -9.19 21.03 -2.50
C ASP A 13 -8.77 19.79 -3.30
N THR A 14 -7.48 19.67 -3.63
CA THR A 14 -6.89 18.46 -4.23
C THR A 14 -7.11 17.25 -3.34
N LEU A 15 -6.98 17.42 -2.03
CA LEU A 15 -7.23 16.38 -1.04
C LEU A 15 -8.69 15.89 -1.06
N LEU A 16 -9.64 16.81 -1.02
CA LEU A 16 -11.07 16.50 -1.03
C LEU A 16 -11.49 15.86 -2.36
N GLU A 17 -10.90 16.31 -3.47
CA GLU A 17 -11.17 15.76 -4.80
C GLU A 17 -10.63 14.33 -4.95
N VAL A 18 -9.42 14.06 -4.47
CA VAL A 18 -8.88 12.70 -4.41
C VAL A 18 -9.77 11.80 -3.54
N HIS A 19 -10.14 12.24 -2.34
CA HIS A 19 -11.00 11.46 -1.45
C HIS A 19 -12.36 11.17 -2.09
N TYR A 20 -12.95 12.16 -2.76
CA TYR A 20 -14.19 12.02 -3.51
C TYR A 20 -14.07 11.00 -4.65
N LEU A 21 -12.98 11.01 -5.41
CA LEU A 21 -12.77 10.04 -6.49
C LEU A 21 -12.52 8.62 -5.95
N PHE A 22 -11.88 8.48 -4.79
CA PHE A 22 -11.70 7.18 -4.12
C PHE A 22 -13.02 6.54 -3.64
N SER A 23 -13.99 7.38 -3.25
CA SER A 23 -15.32 6.94 -2.83
C SER A 23 -16.18 6.38 -3.98
N ARG A 24 -15.74 6.51 -5.25
CA ARG A 24 -16.42 5.95 -6.43
C ARG A 24 -15.72 4.69 -6.94
N LEU A 25 -16.49 3.65 -7.25
CA LEU A 25 -15.97 2.38 -7.80
C LEU A 25 -15.47 2.55 -9.26
N GLY A 26 -14.45 1.75 -9.64
CA GLY A 26 -14.00 1.59 -11.03
C GLY A 26 -12.89 2.56 -11.49
N LYS A 27 -12.87 2.90 -12.78
CA LYS A 27 -11.77 3.66 -13.45
C LYS A 27 -11.35 4.96 -12.77
N ARG A 28 -12.25 5.63 -12.05
CA ARG A 28 -11.95 6.89 -11.34
C ARG A 28 -11.14 6.69 -10.06
N ARG A 29 -11.25 5.52 -9.42
CA ARG A 29 -10.42 5.15 -8.27
C ARG A 29 -8.96 4.90 -8.68
N GLN A 30 -8.75 4.20 -9.79
CA GLN A 30 -7.40 4.01 -10.36
C GLN A 30 -6.75 5.34 -10.75
N GLN A 31 -7.53 6.28 -11.31
CA GLN A 31 -7.04 7.61 -11.63
C GLN A 31 -6.64 8.41 -10.37
N ALA A 32 -7.43 8.34 -9.30
CA ALA A 32 -7.11 8.98 -8.03
C ALA A 32 -5.86 8.38 -7.36
N LEU A 33 -5.70 7.06 -7.43
CA LEU A 33 -4.50 6.37 -6.95
C LEU A 33 -3.26 6.80 -7.74
N SER A 34 -3.34 6.83 -9.07
CA SER A 34 -2.25 7.25 -9.92
C SER A 34 -1.83 8.71 -9.65
N ALA A 35 -2.79 9.62 -9.45
CA ALA A 35 -2.50 11.00 -9.07
C ALA A 35 -1.84 11.12 -7.69
N LEU A 36 -2.31 10.36 -6.69
CA LEU A 36 -1.68 10.33 -5.36
C LEU A 36 -0.24 9.83 -5.40
N LEU A 37 0.04 8.78 -6.17
CA LEU A 37 1.39 8.23 -6.33
C LEU A 37 2.31 9.26 -7.00
N HIS A 38 1.82 9.94 -8.04
CA HIS A 38 2.58 10.99 -8.73
C HIS A 38 2.86 12.21 -7.84
N LEU A 39 1.89 12.60 -6.99
CA LEU A 39 2.07 13.69 -6.05
C LEU A 39 3.00 13.34 -4.89
N ALA A 40 3.02 12.07 -4.46
CA ALA A 40 3.93 11.56 -3.44
C ALA A 40 5.40 11.60 -3.91
N ASP A 41 5.65 11.28 -5.18
CA ASP A 41 6.97 11.32 -5.80
C ASP A 41 7.57 12.75 -5.85
N ARG A 42 6.69 13.77 -5.90
CA ARG A 42 7.10 15.20 -5.96
C ARG A 42 7.54 15.80 -4.61
N ASN A 43 7.53 15.02 -3.52
CA ASN A 43 8.05 15.42 -2.19
C ASN A 43 7.53 16.80 -1.71
N LEU A 44 6.24 17.07 -1.95
CA LEU A 44 5.62 18.36 -1.68
C LEU A 44 5.55 18.65 -0.17
N LYS A 45 5.79 19.91 0.23
CA LYS A 45 5.70 20.34 1.63
C LYS A 45 4.29 20.02 2.18
N PRO A 46 4.19 19.24 3.26
CA PRO A 46 2.90 18.75 3.73
C PRO A 46 2.05 19.90 4.29
N ILE A 47 0.81 20.01 3.82
CA ILE A 47 -0.23 20.75 4.54
C ILE A 47 -0.75 19.83 5.63
N THR A 48 -0.06 19.80 6.78
CA THR A 48 -0.45 19.11 8.04
C THR A 48 -0.81 17.62 7.99
N VAL A 49 -0.96 17.02 6.80
CA VAL A 49 -1.21 15.62 6.53
C VAL A 49 -0.50 15.31 5.22
N SER A 50 0.52 14.46 5.27
CA SER A 50 1.22 14.02 4.06
C SER A 50 0.31 13.11 3.22
N PRO A 51 0.44 13.07 1.88
CA PRO A 51 -0.25 12.09 1.03
C PRO A 51 -0.11 10.65 1.53
N LEU A 52 1.04 10.31 2.14
CA LEU A 52 1.28 9.02 2.77
C LEU A 52 0.42 8.82 4.04
N ASP A 53 0.17 9.87 4.82
CA ASP A 53 -0.70 9.78 6.00
C ASP A 53 -2.18 9.59 5.64
N LEU A 54 -2.59 10.06 4.47
CA LEU A 54 -3.90 9.72 3.89
C LEU A 54 -3.96 8.30 3.37
N LEU A 55 -2.91 7.86 2.67
CA LEU A 55 -2.81 6.47 2.25
C LEU A 55 -2.92 5.55 3.48
N LYS A 56 -2.25 5.82 4.61
CA LYS A 56 -2.40 5.02 5.84
C LYS A 56 -3.87 4.82 6.28
N ASN A 57 -4.72 5.83 6.13
CA ASN A 57 -6.14 5.74 6.49
C ASN A 57 -6.99 4.99 5.44
N LEU A 58 -6.59 5.02 4.17
CA LEU A 58 -7.32 4.40 3.05
C LEU A 58 -6.84 2.98 2.74
N VAL A 59 -5.58 2.68 3.09
CA VAL A 59 -4.85 1.46 2.78
C VAL A 59 -5.56 0.20 3.30
N PRO A 60 -6.11 0.15 4.53
CA PRO A 60 -6.90 -0.99 4.97
C PRO A 60 -8.13 -1.25 4.10
N SER A 61 -8.82 -0.21 3.61
CA SER A 61 -9.97 -0.37 2.71
C SER A 61 -9.57 -0.77 1.29
N LEU A 62 -8.38 -0.35 0.83
CA LEU A 62 -7.86 -0.63 -0.51
C LEU A 62 -7.13 -1.97 -0.62
N ALA A 63 -6.69 -2.54 0.51
CA ALA A 63 -6.03 -3.84 0.59
C ALA A 63 -6.90 -5.03 0.14
N TYR A 64 -8.20 -4.82 -0.05
CA TYR A 64 -9.18 -5.84 -0.47
C TYR A 64 -9.71 -5.62 -1.89
N GLU A 65 -9.24 -4.58 -2.56
CA GLU A 65 -9.63 -4.24 -3.91
C GLU A 65 -8.79 -5.02 -4.92
N PRO A 66 -9.25 -5.18 -6.18
CA PRO A 66 -8.53 -5.94 -7.22
C PRO A 66 -7.08 -5.49 -7.43
N ASP A 67 -6.80 -4.22 -7.14
CA ASP A 67 -5.50 -3.58 -7.35
C ASP A 67 -4.62 -3.53 -6.09
N ALA A 68 -4.99 -4.23 -5.01
CA ALA A 68 -4.26 -4.23 -3.74
C ALA A 68 -2.77 -4.62 -3.89
N VAL A 69 -2.45 -5.50 -4.86
CA VAL A 69 -1.08 -5.90 -5.19
C VAL A 69 -0.27 -4.75 -5.75
N VAL A 70 -0.86 -3.91 -6.61
CA VAL A 70 -0.19 -2.75 -7.20
C VAL A 70 0.09 -1.70 -6.13
N LEU A 71 -0.87 -1.47 -5.24
CA LEU A 71 -0.69 -0.60 -4.07
C LEU A 71 0.43 -1.11 -3.16
N PHE A 72 0.45 -2.41 -2.86
CA PHE A 72 1.47 -3.01 -2.02
C PHE A 72 2.87 -2.92 -2.65
N TYR A 73 2.98 -3.18 -3.95
CA TYR A 73 4.23 -3.01 -4.70
C TYR A 73 4.75 -1.58 -4.64
N SER A 74 3.88 -0.62 -4.94
CA SER A 74 4.26 0.81 -4.92
C SER A 74 4.72 1.25 -3.53
N LEU A 75 4.02 0.81 -2.47
CA LEU A 75 4.42 1.10 -1.09
C LEU A 75 5.74 0.42 -0.70
N ALA A 76 6.02 -0.77 -1.22
CA ALA A 76 7.27 -1.48 -0.96
C ALA A 76 8.46 -0.79 -1.63
N GLU A 77 8.29 -0.22 -2.82
CA GLU A 77 9.31 0.57 -3.52
C GLU A 77 9.65 1.88 -2.76
N PHE A 78 8.67 2.48 -2.08
CA PHE A 78 8.92 3.66 -1.26
C PHE A 78 9.70 3.32 0.02
N ASN A 79 10.98 3.73 0.06
CA ASN A 79 11.83 3.61 1.25
C ASN A 79 11.60 4.75 2.25
N THR A 80 10.37 4.88 2.74
CA THR A 80 10.00 5.85 3.77
C THR A 80 9.38 5.16 4.98
N PRO A 81 9.59 5.68 6.22
CA PRO A 81 8.94 5.13 7.41
C PRO A 81 7.40 5.10 7.30
N ALA A 82 6.83 6.06 6.57
CA ALA A 82 5.39 6.14 6.39
C ALA A 82 4.85 5.02 5.48
N ALA A 83 5.61 4.63 4.45
CA ALA A 83 5.27 3.52 3.58
C ALA A 83 5.40 2.18 4.30
N ASP A 84 6.45 2.00 5.11
CA ASP A 84 6.63 0.81 5.92
C ASP A 84 5.48 0.62 6.93
N GLU A 85 5.04 1.70 7.59
CA GLU A 85 3.87 1.64 8.47
C GLU A 85 2.57 1.33 7.72
N ALA A 86 2.41 1.83 6.49
CA ALA A 86 1.26 1.50 5.65
C ALA A 86 1.26 0.01 5.26
N LEU A 87 2.41 -0.55 4.86
CA LEU A 87 2.57 -1.98 4.56
C LEU A 87 2.24 -2.84 5.79
N LYS A 88 2.73 -2.45 6.98
CA LYS A 88 2.38 -3.14 8.24
C LYS A 88 0.88 -3.09 8.49
N ALA A 89 0.22 -1.97 8.22
CA ALA A 89 -1.22 -1.84 8.40
C ALA A 89 -2.01 -2.79 7.48
N ILE A 90 -1.62 -2.93 6.20
CA ILE A 90 -2.21 -3.91 5.26
C ILE A 90 -2.13 -5.32 5.84
N LEU A 91 -0.95 -5.65 6.36
CA LEU A 91 -0.64 -6.99 6.80
C LEU A 91 -1.24 -7.34 8.18
N ARG A 92 -1.51 -6.35 9.04
CA ARG A 92 -2.24 -6.55 10.30
C ARG A 92 -3.65 -7.07 10.08
N GLU A 93 -4.29 -6.70 8.97
CA GLU A 93 -5.59 -7.26 8.59
C GLU A 93 -5.47 -8.45 7.63
N SER A 94 -4.35 -9.18 7.68
CA SER A 94 -4.06 -10.33 6.81
C SER A 94 -5.21 -11.33 6.72
N GLU A 95 -6.05 -11.52 7.73
CA GLU A 95 -7.22 -12.41 7.68
C GLU A 95 -8.17 -12.11 6.51
N ARG A 96 -8.33 -10.82 6.17
CA ARG A 96 -9.22 -10.35 5.10
C ARG A 96 -8.57 -10.37 3.71
N VAL A 97 -7.26 -10.51 3.65
CA VAL A 97 -6.51 -10.63 2.38
C VAL A 97 -6.70 -12.03 1.80
N ARG A 98 -6.94 -12.16 0.50
CA ARG A 98 -7.01 -13.49 -0.14
C ARG A 98 -5.65 -14.18 -0.09
N ASN A 99 -5.64 -15.51 -0.05
CA ASN A 99 -4.38 -16.26 0.03
C ASN A 99 -3.44 -15.97 -1.15
N GLU A 100 -3.98 -15.75 -2.35
CA GLU A 100 -3.21 -15.42 -3.55
C GLU A 100 -2.55 -14.04 -3.47
N ASP A 101 -3.30 -13.04 -3.00
CA ASP A 101 -2.77 -11.68 -2.83
C ASP A 101 -1.73 -11.64 -1.71
N PHE A 102 -1.98 -12.37 -0.60
CA PHE A 102 -1.00 -12.52 0.48
C PHE A 102 0.31 -13.14 -0.01
N LYS A 103 0.23 -14.15 -0.88
CA LYS A 103 1.43 -14.74 -1.50
C LYS A 103 2.21 -13.70 -2.29
N LYS A 104 1.53 -12.89 -3.10
CA LYS A 104 2.18 -11.80 -3.86
C LYS A 104 2.78 -10.74 -2.95
N PHE A 105 2.11 -10.36 -1.85
CA PHE A 105 2.65 -9.41 -0.88
C PHE A 105 3.96 -9.91 -0.26
N VAL A 106 4.01 -11.20 0.11
CA VAL A 106 5.23 -11.81 0.64
C VAL A 106 6.33 -11.85 -0.41
N GLU A 107 6.02 -12.21 -1.67
CA GLU A 107 6.98 -12.20 -2.79
C GLU A 107 7.56 -10.80 -3.03
N ILE A 108 6.72 -9.76 -3.01
CA ILE A 108 7.13 -8.36 -3.13
C ILE A 108 8.04 -7.97 -1.96
N ALA A 109 7.66 -8.30 -0.73
CA ALA A 109 8.43 -7.95 0.46
C ALA A 109 9.83 -8.62 0.46
N VAL A 110 9.95 -9.83 -0.08
CA VAL A 110 11.25 -10.49 -0.29
C VAL A 110 12.07 -9.77 -1.37
N ALA A 111 11.45 -9.47 -2.53
CA ALA A 111 12.14 -8.81 -3.64
C ALA A 111 12.68 -7.43 -3.28
N GLU A 112 11.92 -6.66 -2.48
CA GLU A 112 12.29 -5.32 -2.01
C GLU A 112 13.13 -5.34 -0.72
N GLY A 113 13.57 -6.51 -0.25
CA GLY A 113 14.44 -6.63 0.92
C GLY A 113 13.79 -6.17 2.24
N LYS A 114 12.46 -6.17 2.33
CA LYS A 114 11.68 -5.71 3.51
C LYS A 114 11.66 -6.77 4.62
N SER A 115 12.84 -7.19 5.08
CA SER A 115 13.01 -8.26 6.08
C SER A 115 12.32 -7.98 7.42
N ASP A 116 12.32 -6.72 7.87
CA ASP A 116 11.61 -6.31 9.10
C ASP A 116 10.08 -6.46 8.97
N LEU A 117 9.54 -6.27 7.76
CA LEU A 117 8.13 -6.49 7.46
C LEU A 117 7.78 -7.98 7.54
N LEU A 118 8.64 -8.84 6.99
CA LEU A 118 8.48 -10.30 7.03
C LEU A 118 8.57 -10.85 8.47
N LYS A 119 9.49 -10.32 9.29
CA LYS A 119 9.55 -10.65 10.72
C LYS A 119 8.30 -10.20 11.47
N ALA A 120 7.79 -9.00 11.16
CA ALA A 120 6.54 -8.52 11.76
C ALA A 120 5.35 -9.43 11.41
N LEU A 121 5.35 -10.04 10.22
CA LEU A 121 4.34 -11.01 9.79
C LEU A 121 4.38 -12.33 10.57
N ASP A 122 5.57 -12.80 10.94
CA ASP A 122 5.72 -14.07 11.67
C ASP A 122 5.15 -13.99 13.10
N GLY A 123 5.11 -12.77 13.67
CA GLY A 123 4.45 -12.49 14.95
C GLY A 123 2.92 -12.42 14.89
N LEU A 124 2.31 -12.46 13.71
CA LEU A 124 0.85 -12.38 13.56
C LEU A 124 0.19 -13.77 13.56
N LYS A 125 -1.06 -13.82 14.02
CA LYS A 125 -1.88 -15.03 13.95
C LYS A 125 -2.41 -15.24 12.52
N LEU A 126 -1.60 -15.87 11.68
CA LEU A 126 -1.94 -16.17 10.28
C LEU A 126 -2.72 -17.50 10.16
N SER A 127 -3.47 -17.66 9.06
CA SER A 127 -4.04 -18.95 8.70
C SER A 127 -2.94 -19.95 8.34
N GLN A 128 -3.19 -21.26 8.47
CA GLN A 128 -2.18 -22.29 8.18
C GLN A 128 -1.55 -22.12 6.78
N GLN A 129 -2.36 -21.81 5.77
CA GLN A 129 -1.88 -21.60 4.41
C GLN A 129 -0.95 -20.38 4.31
N LYS A 130 -1.31 -19.25 4.95
CA LYS A 130 -0.50 -18.02 4.95
C LYS A 130 0.79 -18.19 5.76
N SER A 131 0.74 -18.86 6.91
CA SER A 131 1.95 -19.21 7.67
C SER A 131 2.91 -20.08 6.85
N LYS A 132 2.38 -21.05 6.09
CA LYS A 132 3.21 -21.89 5.21
C LYS A 132 3.87 -21.06 4.10
N THR A 133 3.12 -20.15 3.47
CA THR A 133 3.65 -19.22 2.46
C THR A 133 4.77 -18.35 3.04
N LEU A 134 4.56 -17.75 4.22
CA LEU A 134 5.54 -16.89 4.86
C LEU A 134 6.84 -17.63 5.18
N ARG A 135 6.73 -18.80 5.84
CA ARG A 135 7.90 -19.62 6.20
C ARG A 135 8.70 -20.05 4.98
N HIS A 136 8.02 -20.46 3.91
CA HIS A 136 8.69 -20.86 2.68
C HIS A 136 9.40 -19.69 1.98
N ALA A 137 8.85 -18.48 2.07
CA ALA A 137 9.50 -17.29 1.52
C ALA A 137 10.74 -16.90 2.34
N MET A 138 10.64 -16.91 3.67
CA MET A 138 11.76 -16.60 4.56
C MET A 138 12.92 -17.59 4.41
N SER A 139 12.65 -18.89 4.29
CA SER A 139 13.71 -19.88 4.08
C SER A 139 14.46 -19.69 2.76
N ARG A 140 13.82 -19.11 1.74
CA ARG A 140 14.42 -18.85 0.42
C ARG A 140 15.15 -17.50 0.36
N SER A 141 14.91 -16.59 1.29
CA SER A 141 15.62 -15.31 1.38
C SER A 141 16.89 -15.38 2.23
N GLU A 142 17.08 -16.47 2.98
CA GLU A 142 18.26 -16.73 3.82
C GLU A 142 19.34 -17.57 3.11
N GLU A 143 19.07 -18.04 1.89
CA GLU A 143 20.03 -18.71 0.98
C GLU A 143 20.70 -17.71 0.03
#